data_AF-A0A9N7TKL0-F1
#
_entry.id   AF-A0A9N7TKL0-F1
#
_cell.length_a   1.000
_cell.length_b   1.000
_cell.length_c   1.000
_cell.angle_alpha   90.00
_cell.angle_beta   90.00
_cell.angle_gamma   90.00
#
_symmetry.space_group_name_H-M   'P 1'
#
loop_
_entity.id
_entity.type
_entity.pdbx_description
1 polymer ?
#
loop_
_entity_poly.entity_id
_entity_poly.type
_entity_poly.pdbx_seq_one_letter_code
_entity_poly.pdbx_strand_id
1 'polypeptide(L)'
;MEAGLSTGGFELRVSWCVLSNAEERKCLDLAGNATARNIRGTLQCVRGLNTRDCIDRIKNGTADAASMFADDIYAAGLCQGLDLAAGESHNGVNGISYYVVAMARRSSSDLSLLEMHERSSCHPGMRTTVGWTVPIGYLVNTSQISVGEQCNFPKAVGNFFGYSCVPGAKDPHHDPRGNNPRNLCEACIGDEYDRHICASSHRERHYGESGALRCVAENLGDVAFVKHTTVFDNLDGKNQESWALDLELEDLKLLCPDGTEAGLEEHEHCHLAAVPTNAVVVRVEDKCRVWKFLERLQNAFGNAKEGFRLFSSAGYGESDLLFSDATHHLQRVLGSYTSWLGPTYSTMLKAFECEGKSCLPVWCKSVLFSLLYLASNRLLLMEQEEDIQCLIPPSPSSRSAFPPCHLRLSVSPSLLLSAGLYPVFSLRSTPPFSICTSSFSSDLQQLLI
;
A
#
# COMPACT_ATOMS: atom_id res chain seq x y z
N MET A 1 42.60 -16.96 40.15
CA MET A 1 41.17 -16.64 39.97
C MET A 1 41.09 -15.66 38.81
N GLU A 2 41.01 -16.17 37.59
CA GLU A 2 40.65 -15.35 36.43
C GLU A 2 39.12 -15.46 36.27
N ALA A 3 38.44 -14.32 36.37
CA ALA A 3 37.01 -14.23 36.15
C ALA A 3 36.75 -14.27 34.64
N GLY A 4 36.12 -15.36 34.18
CA GLY A 4 35.62 -15.46 32.82
C GLY A 4 34.45 -14.50 32.62
N LEU A 5 34.64 -13.52 31.73
CA LEU A 5 33.54 -12.74 31.16
C LEU A 5 32.66 -13.67 30.31
N SER A 6 31.46 -13.95 30.78
CA SER A 6 30.42 -14.60 29.99
C SER A 6 30.04 -13.69 28.81
N THR A 7 30.40 -14.08 27.60
CA THR A 7 29.83 -13.51 26.38
C THR A 7 28.38 -13.97 26.30
N GLY A 8 27.47 -13.17 26.86
CA GLY A 8 26.03 -13.31 26.68
C GLY A 8 25.68 -13.11 25.21
N GLY A 9 25.75 -14.18 24.43
CA GLY A 9 25.32 -14.19 23.05
C GLY A 9 23.81 -13.94 23.01
N PHE A 10 23.41 -12.75 22.57
CA PHE A 10 22.01 -12.45 22.28
C PHE A 10 21.46 -13.54 21.34
N GLU A 11 20.50 -14.33 21.84
CA GLU A 11 19.84 -15.34 21.05
C GLU A 11 19.02 -14.64 19.95
N LEU A 12 19.30 -14.97 18.68
CA LEU A 12 18.68 -14.32 17.54
C LEU A 12 17.28 -14.89 17.32
N ARG A 13 16.28 -14.39 18.06
CA ARG A 13 14.87 -14.81 17.95
C ARG A 13 14.07 -13.87 17.06
N VAL A 14 13.41 -14.36 16.01
CA VAL A 14 12.52 -13.58 15.11
C VAL A 14 11.08 -14.08 15.25
N SER A 15 10.15 -13.17 15.51
CA SER A 15 8.69 -13.46 15.53
C SER A 15 8.05 -13.04 14.21
N TRP A 16 7.57 -13.99 13.41
CA TRP A 16 6.98 -13.75 12.09
C TRP A 16 5.46 -13.70 12.15
N CYS A 17 4.85 -12.64 11.63
CA CYS A 17 3.39 -12.51 11.59
C CYS A 17 2.81 -13.22 10.36
N VAL A 18 1.74 -13.99 10.53
CA VAL A 18 1.09 -14.79 9.48
C VAL A 18 -0.43 -14.56 9.42
N LEU A 19 -1.00 -14.61 8.22
CA LEU A 19 -2.36 -14.17 7.86
C LEU A 19 -3.35 -15.30 7.58
N SER A 20 -2.89 -16.54 7.38
CA SER A 20 -3.76 -17.72 7.24
C SER A 20 -3.30 -18.90 8.08
N ASN A 21 -4.19 -19.89 8.27
CA ASN A 21 -3.82 -21.15 8.93
C ASN A 21 -2.87 -21.99 8.06
N ALA A 22 -2.94 -21.85 6.73
CA ALA A 22 -1.97 -22.47 5.83
C ALA A 22 -0.59 -21.80 5.98
N GLU A 23 -0.56 -20.48 6.07
CA GLU A 23 0.67 -19.71 6.26
C GLU A 23 1.33 -19.98 7.61
N GLU A 24 0.52 -20.09 8.68
CA GLU A 24 1.01 -20.47 10.01
C GLU A 24 1.63 -21.88 10.00
N ARG A 25 1.00 -22.85 9.34
CA ARG A 25 1.59 -24.18 9.16
C ARG A 25 2.94 -24.12 8.44
N LYS A 26 3.03 -23.39 7.32
CA LYS A 26 4.31 -23.22 6.60
C LYS A 26 5.38 -22.54 7.46
N CYS A 27 5.01 -21.56 8.28
CA CYS A 27 5.92 -20.90 9.22
C CYS A 27 6.44 -21.87 10.29
N LEU A 28 5.56 -22.70 10.86
CA LEU A 28 5.95 -23.69 11.86
C LEU A 28 6.87 -24.76 11.26
N ASP A 29 6.60 -25.21 10.04
CA ASP A 29 7.45 -26.15 9.32
C ASP A 29 8.82 -25.53 8.99
N LEU A 30 8.87 -24.24 8.59
CA LEU A 30 10.11 -23.48 8.43
C LEU A 30 10.90 -23.43 9.74
N ALA A 31 10.24 -23.13 10.86
CA ALA A 31 10.88 -23.08 12.18
C ALA A 31 11.49 -24.43 12.55
N GLY A 32 10.72 -25.53 12.40
CA GLY A 32 11.20 -26.88 12.66
C GLY A 32 12.38 -27.29 11.78
N ASN A 33 12.31 -27.01 10.47
CA ASN A 33 13.40 -27.31 9.53
C ASN A 33 14.66 -26.48 9.81
N ALA A 34 14.51 -25.21 10.20
CA ALA A 34 15.63 -24.35 10.57
C ALA A 34 16.34 -24.88 11.81
N THR A 35 15.59 -25.31 12.83
CA THR A 35 16.14 -25.96 14.03
C THR A 35 16.83 -27.28 13.69
N ALA A 36 16.21 -28.13 12.87
CA ALA A 36 16.80 -29.41 12.46
C ALA A 36 18.13 -29.25 11.70
N ARG A 37 18.31 -28.15 10.96
CA ARG A 37 19.56 -27.81 10.26
C ARG A 37 20.54 -26.99 11.10
N ASN A 38 20.28 -26.78 12.40
CA ASN A 38 21.09 -25.95 13.30
C ASN A 38 21.35 -24.54 12.74
N ILE A 39 20.36 -23.96 12.04
CA ILE A 39 20.46 -22.59 11.56
C ILE A 39 20.47 -21.66 12.78
N ARG A 40 21.46 -20.79 12.87
CA ARG A 40 21.59 -19.85 13.99
C ARG A 40 20.40 -18.87 14.05
N GLY A 41 19.58 -19.03 15.08
CA GLY A 41 18.43 -18.20 15.41
C GLY A 41 17.18 -19.04 15.65
N THR A 42 16.15 -18.46 16.24
CA THR A 42 14.85 -19.11 16.49
C THR A 42 13.74 -18.36 15.78
N LEU A 43 12.81 -19.09 15.16
CA LEU A 43 11.62 -18.53 14.51
C LEU A 43 10.40 -18.85 15.36
N GLN A 44 9.60 -17.82 15.66
CA GLN A 44 8.27 -17.96 16.26
C GLN A 44 7.23 -17.44 15.28
N CYS A 45 6.07 -18.10 15.22
CA CYS A 45 4.98 -17.72 14.33
C CYS A 45 3.86 -17.07 15.16
N VAL A 46 3.40 -15.90 14.72
CA VAL A 46 2.37 -15.10 15.39
C VAL A 46 1.21 -14.87 14.44
N ARG A 47 0.02 -15.39 14.79
CA ARG A 47 -1.18 -15.22 13.97
C ARG A 47 -1.75 -13.79 14.07
N GLY A 48 -1.83 -13.09 12.94
CA GLY A 48 -2.51 -11.79 12.82
C GLY A 48 -3.90 -11.91 12.18
N LEU A 49 -4.83 -11.02 12.52
CA LEU A 49 -6.20 -11.05 11.97
C LEU A 49 -6.26 -10.64 10.49
N ASN A 50 -5.40 -9.72 10.08
CA ASN A 50 -5.26 -9.17 8.73
C ASN A 50 -3.92 -8.42 8.67
N THR A 51 -3.54 -7.90 7.49
CA THR A 51 -2.26 -7.21 7.30
C THR A 51 -2.08 -6.04 8.26
N ARG A 52 -3.15 -5.27 8.51
CA ARG A 52 -3.10 -4.14 9.45
C ARG A 52 -2.84 -4.57 10.89
N ASP A 53 -3.44 -5.67 11.35
CA ASP A 53 -3.12 -6.24 12.66
C ASP A 53 -1.65 -6.67 12.73
N CYS A 54 -1.08 -7.25 11.65
CA CYS A 54 0.35 -7.54 11.60
C CYS A 54 1.22 -6.26 11.65
N ILE A 55 0.85 -5.20 10.94
CA ILE A 55 1.53 -3.90 11.00
C ILE A 55 1.53 -3.36 12.45
N ASP A 56 0.38 -3.37 13.12
CA ASP A 56 0.24 -2.92 14.50
C ASP A 56 1.04 -3.81 15.48
N ARG A 57 1.04 -5.13 15.27
CA ARG A 57 1.83 -6.08 16.07
C ARG A 57 3.32 -5.87 15.93
N ILE A 58 3.81 -5.60 14.71
CA ILE A 58 5.20 -5.24 14.43
C ILE A 58 5.52 -3.92 15.11
N LYS A 59 4.66 -2.91 15.01
CA LYS A 59 4.88 -1.64 15.69
C LYS A 59 4.99 -1.80 17.21
N ASN A 60 4.15 -2.64 17.80
CA ASN A 60 4.04 -2.84 19.24
C ASN A 60 5.04 -3.87 19.82
N GLY A 61 5.91 -4.49 19.01
CA GLY A 61 6.89 -5.45 19.50
C GLY A 61 6.36 -6.87 19.75
N THR A 62 5.11 -7.15 19.37
CA THR A 62 4.48 -8.48 19.54
C THR A 62 4.70 -9.41 18.34
N ALA A 63 5.09 -8.84 17.21
CA ALA A 63 5.73 -9.53 16.09
C ALA A 63 6.98 -8.72 15.68
N ASP A 64 7.90 -9.31 14.93
CA ASP A 64 9.12 -8.65 14.46
C ASP A 64 9.09 -8.33 12.97
N ALA A 65 8.47 -9.21 12.18
CA ALA A 65 8.51 -9.13 10.73
C ALA A 65 7.28 -9.77 10.09
N ALA A 66 6.94 -9.31 8.88
CA ALA A 66 6.04 -9.99 7.94
C ALA A 66 6.38 -9.55 6.52
N SER A 67 6.17 -10.41 5.52
CA SER A 67 6.19 -9.96 4.12
C SER A 67 4.88 -9.26 3.77
N MET A 68 4.95 -8.14 3.07
CA MET A 68 3.79 -7.32 2.73
C MET A 68 3.87 -6.84 1.28
N PHE A 69 2.70 -6.62 0.66
CA PHE A 69 2.58 -6.03 -0.66
C PHE A 69 2.91 -4.54 -0.65
N ALA A 70 3.15 -3.96 -1.83
CA ALA A 70 3.59 -2.58 -2.02
C ALA A 70 2.70 -1.53 -1.31
N ASP A 71 1.38 -1.69 -1.34
CA ASP A 71 0.44 -0.74 -0.73
C ASP A 71 0.50 -0.79 0.81
N ASP A 72 0.62 -2.00 1.37
CA ASP A 72 0.77 -2.21 2.81
C ASP A 72 2.14 -1.74 3.31
N ILE A 73 3.20 -1.88 2.51
CA ILE A 73 4.52 -1.30 2.79
C ILE A 73 4.41 0.23 2.92
N TYR A 74 3.68 0.87 2.00
CA TYR A 74 3.46 2.32 2.06
C TYR A 74 2.74 2.72 3.34
N ALA A 75 1.64 2.04 3.68
CA ALA A 75 0.88 2.29 4.90
C ALA A 75 1.73 2.04 6.17
N ALA A 76 2.49 0.94 6.23
CA ALA A 76 3.37 0.62 7.34
C ALA A 76 4.45 1.69 7.56
N GLY A 77 5.07 2.16 6.47
CA GLY A 77 6.09 3.19 6.52
C GLY A 77 5.54 4.57 6.87
N LEU A 78 4.46 5.00 6.20
CA LEU A 78 3.86 6.31 6.37
C LEU A 78 3.22 6.47 7.75
N CYS A 79 2.46 5.47 8.20
CA CYS A 79 1.57 5.60 9.35
C CYS A 79 2.19 5.11 10.66
N GLN A 80 3.08 4.11 10.58
CA GLN A 80 3.69 3.50 11.77
C GLN A 80 5.21 3.73 11.86
N GLY A 81 5.84 4.34 10.84
CA GLY A 81 7.28 4.55 10.80
C GLY A 81 8.06 3.23 10.78
N LEU A 82 7.48 2.18 10.19
CA LEU A 82 8.16 0.91 9.95
C LEU A 82 9.07 1.00 8.72
N ASP A 83 9.96 0.04 8.57
CA ASP A 83 10.96 0.01 7.50
C ASP A 83 11.17 -1.42 7.00
N LEU A 84 12.09 -1.64 6.05
CA LEU A 84 12.23 -2.91 5.33
C LEU A 84 13.56 -3.60 5.63
N ALA A 85 13.53 -4.88 6.00
CA ALA A 85 14.73 -5.69 6.19
C ALA A 85 15.21 -6.34 4.88
N ALA A 86 14.27 -6.85 4.10
CA ALA A 86 14.51 -7.59 2.87
C ALA A 86 13.39 -7.32 1.88
N GLY A 87 13.68 -7.48 0.58
CA GLY A 87 12.70 -7.40 -0.49
C GLY A 87 12.75 -8.66 -1.34
N GLU A 88 11.61 -9.13 -1.82
CA GLU A 88 11.53 -10.26 -2.74
C GLU A 88 12.06 -9.85 -4.12
N SER A 89 12.59 -10.80 -4.89
CA SER A 89 13.00 -10.55 -6.28
C SER A 89 12.55 -11.71 -7.14
N HIS A 90 11.76 -11.39 -8.17
CA HIS A 90 11.24 -12.39 -9.11
C HIS A 90 12.17 -12.60 -10.31
N ASN A 91 13.04 -11.64 -10.62
CA ASN A 91 14.01 -11.74 -11.71
C ASN A 91 15.45 -12.03 -11.22
N GLY A 92 15.65 -12.11 -9.90
CA GLY A 92 16.96 -12.30 -9.27
C GLY A 92 17.89 -11.07 -9.34
N VAL A 93 17.45 -9.97 -9.96
CA VAL A 93 18.26 -8.78 -10.22
C VAL A 93 17.81 -7.60 -9.36
N ASN A 94 16.52 -7.27 -9.37
CA ASN A 94 15.97 -6.12 -8.67
C ASN A 94 14.63 -6.45 -7.98
N GLY A 95 14.10 -5.47 -7.25
CA GLY A 95 12.80 -5.53 -6.58
C GLY A 95 11.63 -5.07 -7.44
N ILE A 96 11.78 -5.02 -8.77
CA ILE A 96 10.67 -4.61 -9.66
C ILE A 96 9.87 -5.86 -10.01
N SER A 97 8.57 -5.82 -9.75
CA SER A 97 7.65 -6.92 -10.07
C SER A 97 7.16 -6.79 -11.50
N TYR A 98 6.66 -5.61 -11.87
CA TYR A 98 6.15 -5.31 -13.20
C TYR A 98 6.00 -3.80 -13.43
N TYR A 99 5.86 -3.40 -14.69
CA TYR A 99 5.51 -2.05 -15.09
C TYR A 99 4.02 -1.96 -15.44
N VAL A 100 3.36 -0.90 -14.96
CA VAL A 100 2.01 -0.53 -15.37
C VAL A 100 2.11 0.43 -16.55
N VAL A 101 1.44 0.10 -17.63
CA VAL A 101 1.48 0.84 -18.89
C VAL A 101 0.07 1.22 -19.34
N ALA A 102 -0.02 2.26 -20.17
CA ALA A 102 -1.22 2.62 -20.89
C ALA A 102 -1.09 2.10 -22.33
N MET A 103 -1.92 1.11 -22.70
CA MET A 103 -1.94 0.52 -24.03
C MET A 103 -3.10 1.07 -24.84
N ALA A 104 -2.88 1.31 -26.13
CA ALA A 104 -3.89 1.75 -27.07
C ALA A 104 -3.67 1.11 -28.44
N ARG A 105 -4.68 1.17 -29.31
CA ARG A 105 -4.52 0.76 -30.72
C ARG A 105 -3.69 1.80 -31.47
N ARG A 106 -2.85 1.34 -32.40
CA ARG A 106 -2.11 2.23 -33.32
C ARG A 106 -3.02 3.05 -34.22
N SER A 107 -4.21 2.54 -34.54
CA SER A 107 -5.23 3.27 -35.31
C SER A 107 -5.70 4.56 -34.62
N SER A 108 -5.52 4.69 -33.30
CA SER A 108 -5.82 5.89 -32.51
C SER A 108 -4.62 6.84 -32.51
N SER A 109 -4.35 7.50 -33.64
CA SER A 109 -3.14 8.31 -33.84
C SER A 109 -3.14 9.66 -33.10
N ASP A 110 -4.29 10.17 -32.69
CA ASP A 110 -4.48 11.41 -31.96
C ASP A 110 -4.48 11.23 -30.43
N LEU A 111 -4.39 9.99 -29.94
CA LEU A 111 -4.43 9.69 -28.51
C LEU A 111 -3.07 9.91 -27.85
N SER A 112 -3.06 10.69 -26.77
CA SER A 112 -1.88 10.97 -25.94
C SER A 112 -2.25 10.95 -24.46
N LEU A 113 -1.33 10.48 -23.60
CA LEU A 113 -1.52 10.49 -22.14
C LEU A 113 -1.69 11.89 -21.54
N LEU A 114 -1.32 12.95 -22.28
CA LEU A 114 -1.48 14.34 -21.87
C LEU A 114 -2.91 14.86 -22.10
N GLU A 115 -3.69 14.21 -22.97
CA GLU A 115 -5.01 14.66 -23.43
C GLU A 115 -6.03 13.53 -23.36
N MET A 116 -6.26 13.02 -22.15
CA MET A 116 -7.16 11.89 -21.89
C MET A 116 -8.60 12.30 -21.55
N HIS A 117 -8.90 13.60 -21.52
CA HIS A 117 -10.25 14.11 -21.23
C HIS A 117 -11.24 13.68 -22.32
N GLU A 118 -12.44 13.27 -21.91
CA GLU A 118 -13.52 12.75 -22.77
C GLU A 118 -13.19 11.49 -23.59
N ARG A 119 -11.96 10.97 -23.51
CA ARG A 119 -11.59 9.66 -24.06
C ARG A 119 -12.24 8.53 -23.27
N SER A 120 -12.23 7.34 -23.86
CA SER A 120 -12.76 6.14 -23.24
C SER A 120 -11.67 5.25 -22.65
N SER A 121 -11.95 4.58 -21.53
CA SER A 121 -10.92 3.85 -20.77
C SER A 121 -11.36 2.47 -20.27
N CYS A 122 -10.43 1.52 -20.31
CA CYS A 122 -10.61 0.14 -19.88
C CYS A 122 -9.72 -0.16 -18.67
N HIS A 123 -10.34 -0.56 -17.57
CA HIS A 123 -9.66 -0.79 -16.31
C HIS A 123 -9.88 -2.25 -15.85
N PRO A 124 -8.83 -2.96 -15.41
CA PRO A 124 -8.94 -4.32 -14.86
C PRO A 124 -9.96 -4.44 -13.71
N GLY A 125 -10.11 -3.39 -12.90
CA GLY A 125 -11.07 -3.36 -11.81
C GLY A 125 -10.85 -2.19 -10.85
N MET A 126 -11.91 -1.81 -10.15
CA MET A 126 -11.92 -0.79 -9.11
C MET A 126 -10.93 -1.14 -7.98
N ARG A 127 -10.15 -0.16 -7.53
CA ARG A 127 -9.11 -0.29 -6.47
C ARG A 127 -7.98 -1.30 -6.74
N THR A 128 -7.82 -1.76 -7.98
CA THR A 128 -6.63 -2.55 -8.35
C THR A 128 -5.41 -1.64 -8.51
N THR A 129 -4.21 -2.15 -8.22
CA THR A 129 -2.97 -1.38 -8.43
C THR A 129 -2.81 -0.93 -9.88
N VAL A 130 -2.93 -1.88 -10.81
CA VAL A 130 -2.73 -1.68 -12.25
C VAL A 130 -3.82 -0.82 -12.86
N GLY A 131 -5.08 -1.10 -12.53
CA GLY A 131 -6.24 -0.49 -13.17
C GLY A 131 -6.78 0.75 -12.48
N TRP A 132 -6.39 1.03 -11.24
CA TRP A 132 -6.95 2.14 -10.48
C TRP A 132 -5.88 2.97 -9.79
N THR A 133 -5.11 2.39 -8.88
CA THR A 133 -4.15 3.14 -8.05
C THR A 133 -3.11 3.86 -8.91
N VAL A 134 -2.44 3.17 -9.82
CA VAL A 134 -1.43 3.79 -10.68
C VAL A 134 -2.02 4.80 -11.67
N PRO A 135 -3.00 4.45 -12.52
CA PRO A 135 -3.49 5.39 -13.54
C PRO A 135 -4.22 6.59 -12.94
N ILE A 136 -5.05 6.40 -11.92
CA ILE A 136 -5.75 7.53 -11.30
C ILE A 136 -4.78 8.37 -10.47
N GLY A 137 -3.81 7.75 -9.79
CA GLY A 137 -2.71 8.47 -9.15
C GLY A 137 -1.90 9.31 -10.13
N TYR A 138 -1.65 8.80 -11.35
CA TYR A 138 -0.97 9.52 -12.41
C TYR A 138 -1.76 10.75 -12.87
N LEU A 139 -3.08 10.59 -13.11
CA LEU A 139 -3.95 11.70 -13.52
C LEU A 139 -4.06 12.79 -12.44
N VAL A 140 -4.10 12.41 -11.16
CA VAL A 140 -4.08 13.37 -10.04
C VAL A 140 -2.73 14.10 -10.00
N ASN A 141 -1.63 13.36 -10.06
CA ASN A 141 -0.29 13.93 -9.91
C ASN A 141 0.09 14.84 -11.11
N THR A 142 -0.42 14.54 -12.31
CA THR A 142 -0.27 15.39 -13.50
C THR A 142 -1.32 16.50 -13.58
N SER A 143 -2.17 16.64 -12.55
CA SER A 143 -3.24 17.66 -12.49
C SER A 143 -4.27 17.58 -13.62
N GLN A 144 -4.38 16.43 -14.28
CA GLN A 144 -5.45 16.16 -15.27
C GLN A 144 -6.81 15.99 -14.60
N ILE A 145 -6.82 15.43 -13.39
CA ILE A 145 -8.02 15.40 -12.53
C ILE A 145 -7.73 16.06 -11.18
N SER A 146 -8.76 16.68 -10.63
CA SER A 146 -8.76 17.19 -9.26
C SER A 146 -9.79 16.43 -8.43
N VAL A 147 -9.34 15.85 -7.32
CA VAL A 147 -10.20 15.15 -6.38
C VAL A 147 -10.50 16.12 -5.25
N GLY A 148 -11.76 16.52 -5.11
CA GLY A 148 -12.19 17.45 -4.07
C GLY A 148 -11.99 16.87 -2.67
N GLU A 149 -12.24 17.71 -1.64
CA GLU A 149 -11.99 17.41 -0.21
C GLU A 149 -12.64 16.11 0.28
N GLN A 150 -13.71 15.65 -0.38
CA GLN A 150 -14.42 14.41 -0.05
C GLN A 150 -13.77 13.14 -0.61
N CYS A 151 -12.63 13.24 -1.30
CA CYS A 151 -11.86 12.11 -1.83
C CYS A 151 -12.68 11.16 -2.72
N ASN A 152 -13.61 11.72 -3.50
CA ASN A 152 -14.48 10.94 -4.36
C ASN A 152 -13.83 10.67 -5.72
N PHE A 153 -12.90 9.72 -5.74
CA PHE A 153 -12.21 9.29 -6.96
C PHE A 153 -13.17 8.81 -8.05
N PRO A 154 -14.18 7.93 -7.79
CA PRO A 154 -15.11 7.50 -8.83
C PRO A 154 -15.82 8.69 -9.51
N LYS A 155 -16.21 9.72 -8.75
CA LYS A 155 -16.84 10.91 -9.31
C LYS A 155 -15.87 11.75 -10.14
N ALA A 156 -14.63 11.94 -9.69
CA ALA A 156 -13.62 12.67 -10.46
C ALA A 156 -13.28 11.96 -11.77
N VAL A 157 -13.09 10.63 -11.73
CA VAL A 157 -12.79 9.81 -12.90
C VAL A 157 -13.95 9.80 -13.89
N GLY A 158 -15.19 9.60 -13.42
CA GLY A 158 -16.36 9.61 -14.31
C GLY A 158 -16.73 11.00 -14.84
N ASN A 159 -16.20 12.09 -14.28
CA ASN A 159 -16.30 13.42 -14.88
C ASN A 159 -15.20 13.69 -15.92
N PHE A 160 -14.11 12.92 -15.89
CA PHE A 160 -12.93 13.14 -16.72
C PHE A 160 -12.96 12.33 -18.01
N PHE A 161 -13.21 11.03 -17.92
CA PHE A 161 -13.39 10.15 -19.08
C PHE A 161 -14.82 10.26 -19.60
N GLY A 162 -15.00 10.11 -20.92
CA GLY A 162 -16.33 10.09 -21.53
C GLY A 162 -17.14 8.90 -21.03
N TYR A 163 -16.57 7.71 -21.18
CA TYR A 163 -17.10 6.46 -20.66
C TYR A 163 -15.97 5.46 -20.42
N SER A 164 -16.20 4.49 -19.53
CA SER A 164 -15.19 3.54 -19.11
C SER A 164 -15.80 2.16 -18.86
N CYS A 165 -14.94 1.15 -18.80
CA CYS A 165 -15.24 -0.09 -18.09
C CYS A 165 -14.35 -0.19 -16.85
N VAL A 166 -14.98 -0.05 -15.68
CA VAL A 166 -14.36 -0.19 -14.36
C VAL A 166 -15.13 -1.24 -13.56
N PRO A 167 -14.82 -2.53 -13.75
CA PRO A 167 -15.47 -3.61 -13.03
C PRO A 167 -15.42 -3.40 -11.51
N GLY A 168 -16.57 -3.61 -10.87
CA GLY A 168 -16.77 -3.39 -9.44
C GLY A 168 -17.04 -1.94 -9.03
N ALA A 169 -17.11 -1.00 -9.97
CA ALA A 169 -17.46 0.40 -9.68
C ALA A 169 -18.86 0.59 -9.09
N LYS A 170 -19.76 -0.39 -9.29
CA LYS A 170 -21.14 -0.38 -8.80
C LYS A 170 -21.39 -1.39 -7.67
N ASP A 171 -20.36 -2.09 -7.24
CA ASP A 171 -20.50 -3.05 -6.15
C ASP A 171 -20.85 -2.32 -4.84
N PRO A 172 -21.71 -2.89 -3.97
CA PRO A 172 -22.10 -2.24 -2.72
C PRO A 172 -20.94 -1.84 -1.80
N HIS A 173 -19.79 -2.52 -1.92
CA HIS A 173 -18.57 -2.19 -1.17
C HIS A 173 -17.87 -0.90 -1.69
N HIS A 174 -17.97 -0.63 -3.00
CA HIS A 174 -17.35 0.52 -3.65
C HIS A 174 -18.33 1.66 -3.94
N ASP A 175 -19.63 1.36 -4.00
CA ASP A 175 -20.73 2.29 -4.22
C ASP A 175 -21.86 2.10 -3.18
N PRO A 176 -21.58 2.21 -1.88
CA PRO A 176 -22.58 1.97 -0.83
C PRO A 176 -23.78 2.93 -0.90
N ARG A 177 -23.61 4.09 -1.56
CA ARG A 177 -24.67 5.10 -1.74
C ARG A 177 -25.32 5.03 -3.13
N GLY A 178 -24.86 4.15 -4.01
CA GLY A 178 -25.39 4.02 -5.38
C GLY A 178 -25.19 5.27 -6.25
N ASN A 179 -24.19 6.10 -5.95
CA ASN A 179 -23.99 7.42 -6.53
C ASN A 179 -22.71 7.54 -7.38
N ASN A 180 -21.94 6.46 -7.55
CA ASN A 180 -20.84 6.47 -8.51
C ASN A 180 -21.38 6.80 -9.91
N PRO A 181 -20.62 7.45 -10.80
CA PRO A 181 -21.09 7.77 -12.16
C PRO A 181 -21.47 6.51 -12.95
N ARG A 182 -22.48 6.61 -13.82
CA ARG A 182 -22.95 5.47 -14.63
C ARG A 182 -21.97 5.10 -15.74
N ASN A 183 -21.33 6.12 -16.31
CA ASN A 183 -20.36 5.98 -17.39
C ASN A 183 -19.11 5.18 -17.01
N LEU A 184 -18.86 4.93 -15.72
CA LEU A 184 -17.79 4.01 -15.30
C LEU A 184 -18.03 2.54 -15.70
N CYS A 185 -19.24 2.19 -16.14
CA CYS A 185 -19.60 0.84 -16.54
C CYS A 185 -20.14 0.74 -17.97
N GLU A 186 -20.06 1.82 -18.75
CA GLU A 186 -20.70 1.90 -20.07
C GLU A 186 -19.93 1.14 -21.16
N ALA A 187 -18.62 0.94 -21.02
CA ALA A 187 -17.85 0.09 -21.93
C ALA A 187 -17.84 -1.40 -21.51
N CYS A 188 -18.39 -1.75 -20.35
CA CYS A 188 -18.43 -3.13 -19.87
C CYS A 188 -19.52 -3.94 -20.58
N ILE A 189 -19.33 -5.26 -20.73
CA ILE A 189 -20.17 -6.10 -21.60
C ILE A 189 -20.78 -7.33 -20.92
N GLY A 190 -20.51 -7.54 -19.63
CA GLY A 190 -21.07 -8.66 -18.86
C GLY A 190 -20.66 -10.03 -19.39
N ASP A 191 -21.48 -11.03 -19.05
CA ASP A 191 -21.35 -12.41 -19.54
C ASP A 191 -21.92 -12.55 -20.96
N GLU A 192 -21.92 -13.77 -21.52
CA GLU A 192 -22.46 -14.05 -22.86
C GLU A 192 -23.97 -13.73 -23.02
N TYR A 193 -24.67 -13.50 -21.91
CA TYR A 193 -26.11 -13.21 -21.85
C TYR A 193 -26.39 -11.77 -21.39
N ASP A 194 -25.39 -10.88 -21.46
CA ASP A 194 -25.45 -9.47 -21.02
C ASP A 194 -25.85 -9.31 -19.54
N ARG A 195 -25.55 -10.32 -18.71
CA ARG A 195 -25.72 -10.25 -17.25
C ARG A 195 -24.39 -9.92 -16.60
N HIS A 196 -24.42 -9.57 -15.32
CA HIS A 196 -23.20 -9.28 -14.55
C HIS A 196 -22.33 -8.18 -15.16
N ILE A 197 -22.92 -7.26 -15.93
CA ILE A 197 -22.25 -6.08 -16.47
C ILE A 197 -21.60 -5.33 -15.32
N CYS A 198 -20.31 -5.04 -15.48
CA CYS A 198 -19.47 -4.32 -14.52
C CYS A 198 -19.27 -5.05 -13.18
N ALA A 199 -19.51 -6.36 -13.11
CA ALA A 199 -19.23 -7.15 -11.90
C ALA A 199 -17.72 -7.30 -11.66
N SER A 200 -17.28 -7.29 -10.40
CA SER A 200 -15.89 -7.56 -10.00
C SER A 200 -15.54 -9.06 -10.05
N SER A 201 -15.81 -9.72 -11.18
CA SER A 201 -15.52 -11.14 -11.40
C SER A 201 -15.37 -11.45 -12.87
N HIS A 202 -14.75 -12.58 -13.21
CA HIS A 202 -14.63 -13.08 -14.60
C HIS A 202 -15.97 -13.38 -15.31
N ARG A 203 -17.11 -13.15 -14.66
CA ARG A 203 -18.42 -13.10 -15.36
C ARG A 203 -18.57 -11.83 -16.18
N GLU A 204 -17.90 -10.75 -15.83
CA GLU A 204 -17.69 -9.60 -16.71
C GLU A 204 -16.50 -9.92 -17.63
N ARG A 205 -16.71 -9.96 -18.93
CA ARG A 205 -15.66 -10.33 -19.90
C ARG A 205 -14.55 -9.28 -20.01
N HIS A 206 -14.81 -8.03 -19.61
CA HIS A 206 -13.79 -6.98 -19.50
C HIS A 206 -13.12 -6.89 -18.12
N TYR A 207 -13.34 -7.88 -17.23
CA TYR A 207 -12.70 -7.95 -15.92
C TYR A 207 -11.26 -8.46 -15.98
N GLY A 208 -10.40 -7.89 -15.14
CA GLY A 208 -9.00 -8.25 -15.04
C GLY A 208 -8.16 -7.68 -16.20
N GLU A 209 -6.87 -7.97 -16.19
CA GLU A 209 -5.92 -7.37 -17.14
C GLU A 209 -6.19 -7.82 -18.59
N SER A 210 -6.50 -9.10 -18.78
CA SER A 210 -6.93 -9.67 -20.07
C SER A 210 -8.22 -9.02 -20.57
N GLY A 211 -9.22 -8.85 -19.70
CA GLY A 211 -10.48 -8.20 -20.04
C GLY A 211 -10.33 -6.71 -20.39
N ALA A 212 -9.46 -5.99 -19.69
CA ALA A 212 -9.16 -4.60 -20.01
C ALA A 212 -8.45 -4.46 -21.36
N LEU A 213 -7.54 -5.37 -21.70
CA LEU A 213 -6.92 -5.42 -23.04
C LEU A 213 -7.97 -5.74 -24.12
N ARG A 214 -8.84 -6.73 -23.87
CA ARG A 214 -9.97 -7.08 -24.74
C ARG A 214 -10.87 -5.88 -25.04
N CYS A 215 -11.19 -5.07 -24.03
CA CYS A 215 -12.01 -3.87 -24.18
C CYS A 215 -11.46 -2.89 -25.24
N VAL A 216 -10.13 -2.72 -25.30
CA VAL A 216 -9.47 -1.93 -26.38
C VAL A 216 -9.45 -2.69 -27.70
N ALA A 217 -9.17 -4.00 -27.68
CA ALA A 217 -9.15 -4.84 -28.89
C ALA A 217 -10.50 -4.85 -29.63
N GLU A 218 -11.61 -4.81 -28.87
CA GLU A 218 -12.99 -4.74 -29.38
C GLU A 218 -13.45 -3.31 -29.73
N ASN A 219 -12.58 -2.29 -29.66
CA ASN A 219 -12.89 -0.86 -29.88
C ASN A 219 -13.98 -0.30 -28.95
N LEU A 220 -14.09 -0.83 -27.73
CA LEU A 220 -15.03 -0.34 -26.72
C LEU A 220 -14.37 0.66 -25.75
N GLY A 221 -13.05 0.80 -25.79
CA GLY A 221 -12.31 1.87 -25.14
C GLY A 221 -11.06 2.27 -25.92
N ASP A 222 -10.58 3.50 -25.71
CA ASP A 222 -9.40 4.05 -26.40
C ASP A 222 -8.09 3.60 -25.73
N VAL A 223 -8.10 3.48 -24.39
CA VAL A 223 -6.92 3.12 -23.60
C VAL A 223 -7.22 1.98 -22.61
N ALA A 224 -6.27 1.08 -22.42
CA ALA A 224 -6.28 0.07 -21.36
C ALA A 224 -5.10 0.30 -20.41
N PHE A 225 -5.38 0.26 -19.11
CA PHE A 225 -4.33 0.30 -18.09
C PHE A 225 -4.03 -1.12 -17.60
N VAL A 226 -2.88 -1.67 -17.99
CA VAL A 226 -2.52 -3.08 -17.80
C VAL A 226 -1.04 -3.23 -17.45
N LYS A 227 -0.60 -4.43 -17.03
CA LYS A 227 0.84 -4.74 -16.98
C LYS A 227 1.43 -4.80 -18.39
N HIS A 228 2.70 -4.43 -18.51
CA HIS A 228 3.49 -4.61 -19.73
C HIS A 228 3.49 -6.05 -20.27
N THR A 229 3.36 -7.08 -19.42
CA THR A 229 3.32 -8.50 -19.84
C THR A 229 1.98 -8.96 -20.40
N THR A 230 0.88 -8.24 -20.11
CA THR A 230 -0.50 -8.71 -20.35
C THR A 230 -0.74 -9.13 -21.78
N VAL A 231 -0.19 -8.38 -22.74
CA VAL A 231 -0.33 -8.68 -24.17
C VAL A 231 0.31 -10.03 -24.51
N PHE A 232 1.53 -10.29 -24.04
CA PHE A 232 2.25 -11.55 -24.26
C PHE A 232 1.62 -12.73 -23.54
N ASP A 233 0.81 -12.50 -22.51
CA ASP A 233 0.05 -13.53 -21.80
C ASP A 233 -1.23 -13.92 -22.55
N ASN A 234 -1.70 -13.10 -23.50
CA ASN A 234 -2.92 -13.33 -24.26
C ASN A 234 -2.67 -13.73 -25.73
N LEU A 235 -1.46 -13.58 -26.25
CA LEU A 235 -1.11 -13.94 -27.62
C LEU A 235 -0.39 -15.30 -27.70
N ASP A 236 0.05 -15.68 -28.90
CA ASP A 236 0.79 -16.92 -29.19
C ASP A 236 0.08 -18.22 -28.76
N GLY A 237 -1.25 -18.24 -28.89
CA GLY A 237 -2.08 -19.41 -28.58
C GLY A 237 -2.28 -19.66 -27.08
N LYS A 238 -1.81 -18.77 -26.20
CA LYS A 238 -2.09 -18.82 -24.76
C LYS A 238 -3.54 -18.50 -24.44
N ASN A 239 -4.17 -17.60 -25.21
CA ASN A 239 -5.60 -17.36 -25.19
C ASN A 239 -6.22 -17.88 -26.49
N GLN A 240 -7.31 -18.64 -26.36
CA GLN A 240 -8.04 -19.27 -27.48
C GLN A 240 -9.35 -18.54 -27.80
N GLU A 241 -9.63 -17.43 -27.13
CA GLU A 241 -10.78 -16.58 -27.43
C GLU A 241 -10.59 -15.82 -28.75
N SER A 242 -11.68 -15.61 -29.50
CA SER A 242 -11.65 -14.99 -30.83
C SER A 242 -11.01 -13.61 -30.84
N TRP A 243 -11.28 -12.78 -29.83
CA TRP A 243 -10.75 -11.41 -29.73
C TRP A 243 -9.21 -11.38 -29.66
N ALA A 244 -8.60 -12.41 -29.06
CA ALA A 244 -7.16 -12.51 -28.89
C ALA A 244 -6.48 -13.10 -30.14
N LEU A 245 -7.19 -13.93 -30.91
CA LEU A 245 -6.70 -14.48 -32.18
C LEU A 245 -6.62 -13.42 -33.29
N ASP A 246 -7.50 -12.43 -33.25
CA ASP A 246 -7.56 -11.34 -34.23
C ASP A 246 -6.64 -10.14 -33.89
N LEU A 247 -5.96 -10.17 -32.73
CA LEU A 247 -5.14 -9.08 -32.22
C LEU A 247 -3.66 -9.31 -32.54
N GLU A 248 -3.05 -8.42 -33.32
CA GLU A 248 -1.60 -8.45 -33.61
C GLU A 248 -0.83 -7.50 -32.67
N LEU A 249 0.43 -7.82 -32.35
CA LEU A 249 1.29 -6.95 -31.52
C LEU A 249 1.50 -5.58 -32.17
N GLU A 250 1.58 -5.59 -33.50
CA GLU A 250 1.75 -4.44 -34.37
C GLU A 250 0.55 -3.48 -34.30
N ASP A 251 -0.64 -3.96 -33.94
CA ASP A 251 -1.84 -3.14 -33.80
C ASP A 251 -1.85 -2.31 -32.51
N LEU A 252 -0.91 -2.56 -31.59
CA LEU A 252 -0.85 -1.93 -30.29
C LEU A 252 0.37 -1.02 -30.13
N LYS A 253 0.21 -0.03 -29.27
CA LYS A 253 1.27 0.90 -28.83
C LYS A 253 1.14 1.21 -27.35
N LEU A 254 2.25 1.61 -26.75
CA LEU A 254 2.27 2.24 -25.43
C LEU A 254 2.12 3.75 -25.59
N LEU A 255 1.36 4.35 -24.68
CA LEU A 255 1.33 5.80 -24.51
C LEU A 255 2.28 6.16 -23.36
N CYS A 256 3.16 7.14 -23.60
CA CYS A 256 4.23 7.47 -22.68
C CYS A 256 3.92 8.74 -21.86
N PRO A 257 4.40 8.85 -20.61
CA PRO A 257 4.14 10.00 -19.76
C PRO A 257 4.60 11.36 -20.32
N ASP A 258 5.56 11.35 -21.26
CA ASP A 258 6.07 12.54 -21.95
C ASP A 258 5.22 12.98 -23.15
N GLY A 259 4.12 12.26 -23.42
CA GLY A 259 3.18 12.49 -24.51
C GLY A 259 3.53 11.77 -25.80
N THR A 260 4.66 11.06 -25.86
CA THR A 260 5.06 10.24 -27.01
C THR A 260 4.38 8.87 -26.99
N GLU A 261 4.63 8.08 -28.04
CA GLU A 261 4.24 6.68 -28.15
C GLU A 261 5.48 5.79 -28.30
N ALA A 262 5.40 4.55 -27.83
CA ALA A 262 6.48 3.58 -27.93
C ALA A 262 5.99 2.17 -28.28
N GLY A 263 6.90 1.30 -28.71
CA GLY A 263 6.65 -0.12 -28.86
C GLY A 263 6.44 -0.83 -27.52
N LEU A 264 5.82 -2.01 -27.55
CA LEU A 264 5.49 -2.79 -26.34
C LEU A 264 6.73 -3.23 -25.54
N GLU A 265 7.85 -3.44 -26.22
CA GLU A 265 9.14 -3.82 -25.61
C GLU A 265 9.84 -2.64 -24.91
N GLU A 266 9.43 -1.40 -25.17
CA GLU A 266 10.05 -0.18 -24.62
C GLU A 266 9.42 0.24 -23.27
N HIS A 267 8.69 -0.66 -22.62
CA HIS A 267 7.98 -0.42 -21.37
C HIS A 267 8.87 0.05 -20.22
N GLU A 268 10.15 -0.32 -20.19
CA GLU A 268 11.09 0.17 -19.16
C GLU A 268 11.27 1.69 -19.24
N HIS A 269 11.12 2.30 -20.42
CA HIS A 269 11.15 3.75 -20.61
C HIS A 269 9.75 4.36 -20.64
N CYS A 270 8.78 3.63 -21.20
CA CYS A 270 7.41 4.08 -21.40
C CYS A 270 6.43 3.35 -20.45
N HIS A 271 6.34 3.82 -19.21
CA HIS A 271 5.41 3.29 -18.19
C HIS A 271 4.90 4.38 -17.24
N LEU A 272 3.77 4.13 -16.58
CA LEU A 272 3.20 5.02 -15.57
C LEU A 272 3.89 4.85 -14.20
N ALA A 273 4.10 3.59 -13.80
CA ALA A 273 4.86 3.26 -12.60
C ALA A 273 5.52 1.87 -12.70
N ALA A 274 6.69 1.74 -12.08
CA ALA A 274 7.32 0.46 -11.80
C ALA A 274 6.82 -0.01 -10.43
N VAL A 275 6.08 -1.11 -10.40
CA VAL A 275 5.49 -1.64 -9.16
C VAL A 275 6.50 -2.59 -8.52
N PRO A 276 6.87 -2.36 -7.25
CA PRO A 276 7.84 -3.18 -6.55
C PRO A 276 7.24 -4.55 -6.17
N THR A 277 8.10 -5.53 -5.96
CA THR A 277 7.77 -6.79 -5.29
C THR A 277 7.54 -6.58 -3.80
N ASN A 278 7.04 -7.63 -3.14
CA ASN A 278 6.82 -7.66 -1.71
C ASN A 278 8.12 -7.43 -0.92
N ALA A 279 7.97 -6.95 0.30
CA ALA A 279 9.10 -6.75 1.20
C ALA A 279 8.76 -7.06 2.64
N VAL A 280 9.80 -7.43 3.38
CA VAL A 280 9.73 -7.77 4.80
C VAL A 280 9.76 -6.50 5.62
N VAL A 281 8.58 -6.12 6.11
CA VAL A 281 8.35 -4.97 6.99
C VAL A 281 8.78 -5.31 8.40
N VAL A 282 9.52 -4.39 9.03
CA VAL A 282 10.12 -4.53 10.37
C VAL A 282 10.16 -3.17 11.08
N ARG A 283 10.51 -3.17 12.37
CA ARG A 283 10.98 -1.95 13.04
C ARG A 283 12.39 -1.59 12.60
N VAL A 284 12.73 -0.30 12.63
CA VAL A 284 14.01 0.22 12.13
C VAL A 284 15.22 -0.44 12.83
N GLU A 285 15.12 -0.66 14.14
CA GLU A 285 16.13 -1.31 14.96
C GLU A 285 16.34 -2.80 14.63
N ASP A 286 15.37 -3.44 13.99
CA ASP A 286 15.37 -4.88 13.70
C ASP A 286 15.85 -5.23 12.29
N LYS A 287 16.02 -4.24 11.39
CA LYS A 287 16.44 -4.44 9.99
C LYS A 287 17.61 -5.40 9.85
N CYS A 288 18.70 -5.13 10.55
CA CYS A 288 19.93 -5.94 10.47
C CYS A 288 19.77 -7.34 11.06
N ARG A 289 18.98 -7.47 12.13
CA ARG A 289 18.75 -8.74 12.82
C ARG A 289 17.91 -9.68 11.97
N VAL A 290 16.80 -9.17 11.43
CA VAL A 290 15.87 -9.92 10.57
C VAL A 290 16.55 -10.27 9.24
N TRP A 291 17.25 -9.33 8.59
CA TRP A 291 18.01 -9.63 7.37
C TRP A 291 18.99 -10.80 7.56
N LYS A 292 19.82 -10.75 8.61
CA LYS A 292 20.80 -11.82 8.87
C LYS A 292 20.15 -13.17 9.13
N PHE A 293 18.93 -13.20 9.68
CA PHE A 293 18.19 -14.44 9.85
C PHE A 293 17.69 -14.96 8.51
N LEU A 294 17.02 -14.10 7.73
CA LEU A 294 16.49 -14.43 6.41
C LEU A 294 17.57 -14.87 5.43
N GLU A 295 18.72 -14.21 5.42
CA GLU A 295 19.88 -14.59 4.61
C GLU A 295 20.31 -16.04 4.88
N ARG A 296 20.34 -16.47 6.15
CA ARG A 296 20.66 -17.86 6.49
C ARG A 296 19.57 -18.83 6.05
N LEU A 297 18.30 -18.48 6.23
CA LEU A 297 17.18 -19.31 5.81
C LEU A 297 17.18 -19.51 4.29
N GLN A 298 17.34 -18.43 3.52
CA GLN A 298 17.37 -18.51 2.06
C GLN A 298 18.58 -19.32 1.57
N ASN A 299 19.76 -19.15 2.19
CA ASN A 299 20.93 -19.94 1.82
C ASN A 299 20.72 -21.45 2.04
N ALA A 300 19.88 -21.83 3.01
CA ALA A 300 19.56 -23.22 3.29
C ALA A 300 18.38 -23.78 2.47
N PHE A 301 17.37 -22.95 2.19
CA PHE A 301 16.05 -23.40 1.70
C PHE A 301 15.55 -22.69 0.44
N GLY A 302 16.22 -21.63 -0.03
CA GLY A 302 15.78 -20.83 -1.18
C GLY A 302 15.82 -21.60 -2.50
N ASN A 303 16.94 -22.29 -2.77
CA ASN A 303 17.15 -23.09 -3.98
C ASN A 303 16.96 -24.60 -3.76
N ALA A 304 16.33 -24.99 -2.64
CA ALA A 304 16.12 -26.40 -2.33
C ALA A 304 15.15 -27.05 -3.33
N LYS A 305 15.55 -28.20 -3.90
CA LYS A 305 14.68 -29.01 -4.78
C LYS A 305 13.92 -30.10 -4.01
N GLU A 306 14.46 -30.50 -2.87
CA GLU A 306 13.91 -31.54 -1.99
C GLU A 306 13.83 -31.01 -0.54
N GLY A 307 12.91 -31.57 0.23
CA GLY A 307 12.62 -31.11 1.60
C GLY A 307 11.89 -29.77 1.63
N PHE A 308 12.15 -28.97 2.67
CA PHE A 308 11.52 -27.67 2.84
C PHE A 308 12.02 -26.64 1.82
N ARG A 309 11.09 -25.98 1.12
CA ARG A 309 11.35 -24.96 0.10
C ARG A 309 10.79 -23.62 0.57
N LEU A 310 11.64 -22.60 0.67
CA LEU A 310 11.24 -21.30 1.24
C LEU A 310 10.20 -20.58 0.36
N PHE A 311 10.46 -20.53 -0.94
CA PHE A 311 9.65 -19.80 -1.93
C PHE A 311 8.67 -20.73 -2.67
N SER A 312 8.17 -21.78 -2.02
CA SER A 312 7.12 -22.62 -2.59
C SER A 312 6.07 -22.96 -1.54
N SER A 313 4.81 -22.74 -1.90
CA SER A 313 3.64 -23.02 -1.07
C SER A 313 2.91 -24.31 -1.47
N ALA A 314 3.50 -25.07 -2.40
CA ALA A 314 2.99 -26.37 -2.81
C ALA A 314 2.85 -27.32 -1.60
N GLY A 315 1.67 -27.89 -1.44
CA GLY A 315 1.33 -28.82 -0.34
C GLY A 315 0.60 -28.17 0.84
N TYR A 316 0.48 -26.85 0.90
CA TYR A 316 -0.22 -26.16 2.00
C TYR A 316 -1.68 -25.82 1.68
N GLY A 317 -2.09 -25.91 0.42
CA GLY A 317 -3.48 -25.68 -0.04
C GLY A 317 -3.78 -24.23 -0.44
N GLU A 318 -2.81 -23.33 -0.28
CA GLU A 318 -2.84 -21.93 -0.68
C GLU A 318 -1.49 -21.58 -1.34
N SER A 319 -1.46 -20.50 -2.12
CA SER A 319 -0.25 -19.98 -2.79
C SER A 319 0.33 -18.79 -2.01
N ASP A 320 1.58 -18.44 -2.31
CA ASP A 320 2.23 -17.19 -1.83
C ASP A 320 2.27 -17.05 -0.31
N LEU A 321 2.48 -18.16 0.40
CA LEU A 321 2.54 -18.22 1.86
C LEU A 321 3.94 -17.79 2.35
N LEU A 322 4.01 -16.85 3.29
CA LEU A 322 5.24 -16.17 3.79
C LEU A 322 5.93 -15.26 2.77
N PHE A 323 6.13 -15.77 1.56
CA PHE A 323 6.73 -15.10 0.41
C PHE A 323 6.00 -15.53 -0.86
N SER A 324 6.03 -14.70 -1.90
CA SER A 324 5.53 -15.06 -3.23
C SER A 324 6.22 -16.33 -3.73
N ASP A 325 5.44 -17.22 -4.35
CA ASP A 325 5.95 -18.43 -5.00
C ASP A 325 6.81 -18.08 -6.24
N ALA A 326 6.70 -16.85 -6.75
CA ALA A 326 7.55 -16.32 -7.80
C ALA A 326 8.91 -15.77 -7.28
N THR A 327 9.17 -15.83 -5.97
CA THR A 327 10.43 -15.34 -5.41
C THR A 327 11.59 -16.24 -5.80
N HIS A 328 12.59 -15.65 -6.47
CA HIS A 328 13.86 -16.29 -6.72
C HIS A 328 14.86 -16.06 -5.58
N HIS A 329 14.88 -14.84 -5.01
CA HIS A 329 15.84 -14.47 -3.97
C HIS A 329 15.35 -13.28 -3.13
N LEU A 330 15.73 -13.24 -1.86
CA LEU A 330 15.53 -12.10 -0.96
C LEU A 330 16.72 -11.14 -1.01
N GLN A 331 16.49 -9.91 -1.43
CA GLN A 331 17.48 -8.85 -1.51
C GLN A 331 17.52 -8.03 -0.23
N ARG A 332 18.71 -7.61 0.19
CA ARG A 332 18.85 -6.72 1.35
C ARG A 332 18.37 -5.32 1.00
N VAL A 333 17.44 -4.77 1.77
CA VAL A 333 17.03 -3.37 1.61
C VAL A 333 17.91 -2.47 2.47
N LEU A 334 18.72 -1.62 1.81
CA LEU A 334 19.61 -0.68 2.49
C LEU A 334 18.94 0.67 2.78
N GLY A 335 18.03 1.10 1.91
CA GLY A 335 17.29 2.35 2.06
C GLY A 335 16.01 2.22 2.90
N SER A 336 15.14 3.21 2.78
CA SER A 336 13.81 3.26 3.40
C SER A 336 12.77 2.53 2.55
N TYR A 337 11.56 2.34 3.11
CA TYR A 337 10.40 1.88 2.36
C TYR A 337 10.15 2.69 1.06
N THR A 338 10.30 4.01 1.08
CA THR A 338 10.13 4.85 -0.13
C THR A 338 11.17 4.56 -1.22
N SER A 339 12.40 4.20 -0.84
CA SER A 339 13.44 3.83 -1.81
C SER A 339 13.16 2.48 -2.46
N TRP A 340 12.56 1.54 -1.72
CA TRP A 340 12.12 0.25 -2.25
C TRP A 340 10.91 0.39 -3.17
N LEU A 341 9.92 1.18 -2.73
CA LEU A 341 8.74 1.44 -3.54
C LEU A 341 9.07 2.20 -4.84
N GLY A 342 10.15 2.97 -4.83
CA GLY A 342 10.55 3.78 -5.96
C GLY A 342 9.73 5.09 -6.07
N PRO A 343 10.28 6.09 -6.75
CA PRO A 343 9.69 7.42 -6.82
C PRO A 343 8.37 7.43 -7.62
N THR A 344 8.29 6.67 -8.72
CA THR A 344 7.10 6.63 -9.57
C THR A 344 5.91 6.06 -8.81
N TYR A 345 6.05 4.87 -8.22
CA TYR A 345 4.96 4.24 -7.47
C TYR A 345 4.56 5.00 -6.21
N SER A 346 5.54 5.47 -5.42
CA SER A 346 5.27 6.26 -4.21
C SER A 346 4.47 7.53 -4.52
N THR A 347 4.72 8.15 -5.69
CA THR A 347 3.98 9.33 -6.13
C THR A 347 2.53 9.00 -6.46
N MET A 348 2.26 7.85 -7.08
CA MET A 348 0.89 7.41 -7.36
C MET A 348 0.10 7.18 -6.06
N LEU A 349 0.73 6.57 -5.05
CA LEU A 349 0.08 6.30 -3.76
C LEU A 349 -0.27 7.57 -2.97
N LYS A 350 0.58 8.60 -3.04
CA LYS A 350 0.32 9.90 -2.40
C LYS A 350 -1.00 10.53 -2.80
N ALA A 351 -1.43 10.31 -4.06
CA ALA A 351 -2.72 10.81 -4.55
C ALA A 351 -3.91 10.33 -3.72
N PHE A 352 -3.80 9.19 -3.03
CA PHE A 352 -4.89 8.55 -2.27
C PHE A 352 -4.83 8.80 -0.76
N GLU A 353 -3.86 9.56 -0.25
CA GLU A 353 -3.71 9.80 1.19
C GLU A 353 -4.95 10.43 1.84
N CYS A 354 -5.70 11.21 1.05
CA CYS A 354 -6.90 11.88 1.52
C CYS A 354 -8.05 10.90 1.87
N GLU A 355 -8.03 9.65 1.36
CA GLU A 355 -9.01 8.63 1.77
C GLU A 355 -8.91 8.26 3.26
N GLY A 356 -7.82 8.63 3.95
CA GLY A 356 -7.61 8.37 5.37
C GLY A 356 -7.48 6.88 5.76
N LYS A 357 -7.79 5.96 4.85
CA LYS A 357 -7.75 4.49 5.07
C LYS A 357 -6.35 4.00 5.42
N SER A 358 -5.32 4.68 4.94
CA SER A 358 -3.92 4.30 5.11
C SER A 358 -3.47 4.38 6.57
N CYS A 359 -3.94 5.39 7.33
CA CYS A 359 -3.32 5.74 8.62
C CYS A 359 -4.26 5.83 9.83
N LEU A 360 -5.54 5.48 9.75
CA LEU A 360 -6.43 5.59 10.92
C LEU A 360 -5.85 4.84 12.14
N PRO A 361 -5.50 5.48 13.26
CA PRO A 361 -5.05 4.76 14.45
C PRO A 361 -6.26 4.18 15.21
N VAL A 362 -6.12 2.98 15.77
CA VAL A 362 -7.11 2.37 16.69
C VAL A 362 -7.37 3.26 17.91
N TRP A 363 -6.40 4.10 18.29
CA TRP A 363 -6.50 5.07 19.39
C TRP A 363 -7.54 6.17 19.18
N CYS A 364 -7.95 6.45 17.94
CA CYS A 364 -9.04 7.41 17.69
C CYS A 364 -10.39 6.88 18.21
N LYS A 365 -10.56 5.55 18.29
CA LYS A 365 -11.77 4.95 18.90
C LYS A 365 -11.76 5.04 20.42
N SER A 366 -10.60 4.97 21.07
CA SER A 366 -10.49 5.01 22.54
C SER A 366 -10.82 6.39 23.13
N VAL A 367 -10.48 7.47 22.41
CA VAL A 367 -10.85 8.84 22.80
C VAL A 367 -12.35 9.07 22.61
N LEU A 368 -12.93 8.59 21.50
CA LEU A 368 -14.37 8.63 21.25
C LEU A 368 -15.17 7.80 22.27
N PHE A 369 -14.72 6.60 22.61
CA PHE A 369 -15.36 5.77 23.64
C PHE A 369 -15.26 6.41 25.03
N SER A 370 -14.13 7.04 25.37
CA SER A 370 -13.96 7.74 26.65
C SER A 370 -14.87 8.98 26.75
N LEU A 371 -15.05 9.71 25.65
CA LEU A 371 -15.97 10.85 25.55
C LEU A 371 -17.44 10.41 25.62
N LEU A 372 -17.81 9.31 24.95
CA LEU A 372 -19.15 8.72 25.03
C LEU A 372 -19.46 8.14 26.42
N TYR A 373 -18.48 7.54 27.10
CA TYR A 373 -18.63 7.01 28.47
C TYR A 373 -18.81 8.14 29.50
N LEU A 374 -18.16 9.29 29.30
CA LEU A 374 -18.37 10.49 30.10
C LEU A 374 -19.73 11.15 29.83
N ALA A 375 -20.22 11.13 28.58
CA ALA A 375 -21.55 11.62 28.22
C ALA A 375 -22.68 10.71 28.74
N SER A 376 -22.45 9.40 28.82
CA SER A 376 -23.43 8.44 29.35
C SER A 376 -23.73 8.61 30.85
N ASN A 377 -22.77 9.19 31.60
CA ASN A 377 -22.89 9.43 33.04
C ASN A 377 -23.44 10.83 33.42
N ARG A 378 -23.78 11.67 32.43
CA ARG A 378 -24.54 12.90 32.67
C ARG A 378 -25.59 13.04 31.57
N LEU A 379 -26.84 12.90 31.98
CA LEU A 379 -28.04 13.20 31.19
C LEU A 379 -27.94 14.64 30.63
N LEU A 380 -27.36 14.81 29.44
CA LEU A 380 -27.29 16.08 28.73
C LEU A 380 -27.61 15.79 27.28
N LEU A 381 -28.87 16.03 26.92
CA LEU A 381 -29.30 16.18 25.55
C LEU A 381 -28.55 17.39 24.96
N MET A 382 -27.75 17.18 23.93
CA MET A 382 -27.31 18.25 23.04
C MET A 382 -27.78 17.91 21.63
N GLU A 383 -28.70 18.74 21.13
CA GLU A 383 -28.99 18.87 19.71
C GLU A 383 -27.87 19.68 19.03
N GLN A 384 -27.56 19.24 17.81
CA GLN A 384 -27.04 19.98 16.65
C GLN A 384 -25.53 20.11 16.33
N GLU A 385 -25.25 19.60 15.11
CA GLU A 385 -24.25 19.88 14.07
C GLU A 385 -22.75 19.76 14.36
N GLU A 386 -22.16 18.69 13.80
CA GLU A 386 -20.73 18.44 13.69
C GLU A 386 -20.13 19.24 12.52
N ASP A 387 -19.10 20.03 12.80
CA ASP A 387 -18.10 20.46 11.81
C ASP A 387 -16.70 20.24 12.41
N ILE A 388 -16.01 19.19 11.95
CA ILE A 388 -14.60 18.93 12.29
C ILE A 388 -13.74 19.58 11.21
N GLN A 389 -13.18 20.75 11.50
CA GLN A 389 -12.27 21.44 10.58
C GLN A 389 -10.81 21.21 10.99
N CYS A 390 -10.07 20.43 10.19
CA CYS A 390 -8.63 20.26 10.33
C CYS A 390 -7.93 21.48 9.71
N LEU A 391 -7.39 22.39 10.54
CA LEU A 391 -6.58 23.51 10.06
C LEU A 391 -5.18 23.01 9.66
N ILE A 392 -4.90 22.98 8.35
CA ILE A 392 -3.57 22.74 7.79
C ILE A 392 -2.90 24.13 7.60
N PRO A 393 -1.71 24.40 8.18
CA PRO A 393 -0.97 25.62 7.85
C PRO A 393 -0.30 25.52 6.48
N PRO A 394 -0.05 26.64 5.78
CA PRO A 394 0.50 26.63 4.44
C PRO A 394 1.97 26.14 4.42
N SER A 395 2.24 25.24 3.48
CA SER A 395 3.50 24.71 2.89
C SER A 395 4.89 25.18 3.36
N PRO A 396 5.95 24.37 3.14
CA PRO A 396 6.99 24.10 4.13
C PRO A 396 8.28 24.90 3.94
N SER A 397 8.96 25.19 5.05
CA SER A 397 10.41 25.34 5.05
C SER A 397 11.04 24.56 6.21
N SER A 398 11.76 23.51 5.84
CA SER A 398 12.75 22.74 6.63
C SER A 398 12.29 21.83 7.78
N ARG A 399 12.72 20.56 7.64
CA ARG A 399 13.04 19.51 8.65
C ARG A 399 11.95 19.04 9.63
N SER A 400 11.49 17.81 9.36
CA SER A 400 11.26 16.73 10.34
C SER A 400 10.65 17.12 11.70
N ALA A 401 9.34 17.37 11.72
CA ALA A 401 8.47 17.10 12.86
C ALA A 401 7.01 17.16 12.36
N PHE A 402 6.22 16.12 12.61
CA PHE A 402 4.76 16.21 12.48
C PHE A 402 4.23 17.17 13.57
N PRO A 403 3.30 18.08 13.28
CA PRO A 403 2.66 18.88 14.32
C PRO A 403 1.68 18.01 15.14
N PRO A 404 1.50 18.27 16.44
CA PRO A 404 0.46 17.62 17.24
C PRO A 404 -0.92 18.07 16.74
N CYS A 405 -1.84 17.12 16.52
CA CYS A 405 -3.26 17.44 16.40
C CYS A 405 -3.77 17.98 17.74
N HIS A 406 -4.09 19.27 17.80
CA HIS A 406 -4.78 19.85 18.95
C HIS A 406 -6.30 19.77 18.73
N LEU A 407 -6.98 18.98 19.57
CA LEU A 407 -8.44 19.03 19.68
C LEU A 407 -8.81 20.35 20.38
N ARG A 408 -9.42 21.30 19.67
CA ARG A 408 -9.98 22.51 20.29
C ARG A 408 -11.47 22.29 20.54
N LEU A 409 -11.82 21.91 21.77
CA LEU A 409 -13.21 21.93 22.23
C LEU A 409 -13.61 23.38 22.47
N SER A 410 -14.48 23.93 21.61
CA SER A 410 -15.15 25.20 21.92
C SER A 410 -16.33 24.91 22.83
N VAL A 411 -16.19 25.21 24.12
CA VAL A 411 -17.31 25.17 25.06
C VAL A 411 -17.86 26.58 25.15
N SER A 412 -19.15 26.77 24.83
CA SER A 412 -19.81 28.07 24.96
C SER A 412 -19.62 28.62 26.38
N PRO A 413 -19.23 29.90 26.57
CA PRO A 413 -19.05 30.52 27.89
C PRO A 413 -20.27 30.41 28.80
N SER A 414 -21.46 30.26 28.21
CA SER A 414 -22.75 30.06 28.88
C SER A 414 -22.81 28.77 29.72
N LEU A 415 -21.99 27.75 29.42
CA LEU A 415 -21.92 26.49 30.16
C LEU A 415 -20.98 26.57 31.38
N LEU A 416 -19.93 27.39 31.33
CA LEU A 416 -18.94 27.52 32.41
C LEU A 416 -19.51 28.20 33.67
N LEU A 417 -20.49 29.09 33.49
CA LEU A 417 -21.18 29.77 34.61
C LEU A 417 -22.14 28.86 35.40
N SER A 418 -22.59 27.74 34.81
CA SER A 418 -23.46 26.77 35.51
C SER A 418 -22.68 25.77 36.38
N ALA A 419 -21.35 25.70 36.24
CA ALA A 419 -20.49 24.70 36.88
C ALA A 419 -19.53 25.26 37.94
N GLY A 420 -19.54 26.57 38.22
CA GLY A 420 -18.84 27.16 39.37
C GLY A 420 -17.31 27.16 39.33
N LEU A 421 -16.68 27.21 38.15
CA LEU A 421 -15.22 27.25 38.01
C LEU A 421 -14.74 28.64 37.49
N TYR A 422 -13.90 29.32 38.26
CA TYR A 422 -13.24 30.59 37.87
C TYR A 422 -11.88 30.33 37.21
N PRO A 423 -11.47 31.07 36.16
CA PRO A 423 -10.15 30.92 35.55
C PRO A 423 -9.11 31.86 36.16
N VAL A 424 -7.89 31.38 36.39
CA VAL A 424 -6.70 32.22 36.58
C VAL A 424 -5.85 32.11 35.31
N PHE A 425 -5.75 33.21 34.56
CA PHE A 425 -4.81 33.38 33.45
C PHE A 425 -3.69 34.33 33.90
N SER A 426 -2.43 33.89 33.76
CA SER A 426 -1.26 34.79 33.74
C SER A 426 -0.42 34.45 32.51
N LEU A 427 -0.25 35.43 31.63
CA LEU A 427 0.56 35.40 30.41
C LEU A 427 1.95 35.98 30.71
N ARG A 428 3.02 35.22 30.42
CA ARG A 428 4.34 35.79 30.07
C ARG A 428 5.14 34.85 29.15
N SER A 429 5.46 35.38 27.96
CA SER A 429 6.56 35.07 27.01
C SER A 429 7.94 35.20 27.71
N THR A 430 9.05 34.51 27.43
CA THR A 430 9.65 33.76 26.28
C THR A 430 10.92 32.99 26.81
N PRO A 431 11.64 32.16 26.02
CA PRO A 431 12.45 30.96 26.42
C PRO A 431 13.96 31.29 26.62
N PRO A 432 14.99 30.37 26.65
CA PRO A 432 15.06 28.94 26.26
C PRO A 432 15.95 28.02 27.16
N PHE A 433 16.28 26.83 26.63
CA PHE A 433 17.08 25.71 27.17
C PHE A 433 16.34 24.74 28.08
N SER A 434 16.62 23.44 28.11
CA SER A 434 17.17 22.43 27.19
C SER A 434 17.32 21.22 28.11
N ILE A 435 16.86 20.05 27.64
CA ILE A 435 17.50 18.73 27.82
C ILE A 435 17.91 18.35 29.26
N CYS A 436 17.30 17.28 29.78
CA CYS A 436 18.03 16.33 30.62
C CYS A 436 17.61 14.90 30.25
N THR A 437 18.36 14.36 29.29
CA THR A 437 18.86 12.99 29.31
C THR A 437 19.53 12.70 30.65
N SER A 438 19.30 11.50 31.16
CA SER A 438 20.01 10.91 32.30
C SER A 438 21.40 10.41 31.89
N SER A 439 22.46 10.90 32.53
CA SER A 439 23.59 10.09 33.04
C SER A 439 24.79 10.95 33.50
N PHE A 440 25.04 10.90 34.81
CA PHE A 440 26.32 10.82 35.55
C PHE A 440 27.64 11.43 35.02
N SER A 441 28.20 12.27 35.89
CA SER A 441 29.58 12.24 36.45
C SER A 441 30.58 13.34 36.06
N SER A 442 31.38 13.66 37.08
CA SER A 442 32.63 14.45 37.20
C SER A 442 32.61 15.98 37.08
N ASP A 443 32.80 16.59 38.26
CA ASP A 443 33.85 17.56 38.60
C ASP A 443 33.78 19.02 38.11
N LEU A 444 33.48 19.87 39.11
CA LEU A 444 34.23 21.04 39.59
C LEU A 444 34.58 22.22 38.67
N GLN A 445 34.37 23.41 39.27
CA GLN A 445 35.11 24.68 39.10
C GLN A 445 34.84 25.49 37.81
N GLN A 446 34.78 26.83 37.81
CA GLN A 446 34.72 27.91 38.80
C GLN A 446 34.63 29.22 37.97
N LEU A 447 34.32 30.34 38.65
CA LEU A 447 34.49 31.76 38.27
C LEU A 447 33.35 32.40 37.44
N LEU A 448 32.51 33.24 38.06
CA LEU A 448 32.70 34.68 38.40
C LEU A 448 32.62 35.54 37.12
N ILE A 449 31.59 36.37 36.93
CA ILE A 449 31.26 37.63 37.64
C ILE A 449 29.75 37.86 37.61
#